data_AF-A0A0G4EE50-F1
#
_entry.id   AF-A0A0G4EE50-F1
#
_cell.length_a   1.000
_cell.length_b   1.000
_cell.length_c   1.000
_cell.angle_alpha   90.00
_cell.angle_beta   90.00
_cell.angle_gamma   90.00
#
_symmetry.space_group_name_H-M   'P 1'
#
loop_
_entity.id
_entity.type
_entity.pdbx_description
1 polymer ?
#
loop_
_entity_poly.entity_id
_entity_poly.type
_entity_poly.pdbx_seq_one_letter_code
_entity_poly.pdbx_strand_id
1 'polypeptide(L)'
;MILCVVGTCVGTEARPAQQVRLRLLQVSPPANTSLSASEYEALVGLLNDTTPLTSLYRTSVHGTTYGERPAGQCGRRQTSPVCGQEGQDSDVWYFSLAGHFTLPTKMEIDGDDQWVMVTGRKYQRGARVAIGGFLYLGSDNIHGPPAADIRSCYQFTYSGYVPEGYTGVRDDDGYGSALLGGSEYFKADEIEVLSSMLPSSARRTYVFLSVCLWLSSFLFLM
;
A
#
# COMPACT_ATOMS: atom_id res chain seq x y z
N MET A 1 -0.85 0.65 -12.37
CA MET A 1 -1.45 0.87 -11.04
C MET A 1 -0.61 0.12 -10.02
N ILE A 2 -0.20 0.78 -8.94
CA ILE A 2 0.60 0.15 -7.87
C ILE A 2 -0.33 -0.09 -6.69
N LEU A 3 -0.40 -1.33 -6.23
CA LEU A 3 -1.15 -1.67 -5.04
C LEU A 3 -0.15 -2.12 -3.96
N CYS A 4 -0.04 -1.35 -2.90
CA CYS A 4 0.68 -1.76 -1.71
C CYS A 4 -0.29 -2.49 -0.76
N VAL A 5 0.17 -3.48 -0.03
CA VAL A 5 -0.63 -4.19 0.98
C VAL A 5 0.15 -4.27 2.27
N VAL A 6 -0.54 -3.95 3.36
CA VAL A 6 -0.03 -3.93 4.72
C VAL A 6 -0.90 -4.85 5.57
N GLY A 7 -0.43 -6.07 5.81
CA GLY A 7 -1.03 -6.97 6.80
C GLY A 7 -0.56 -6.64 8.20
N THR A 8 -1.48 -6.33 9.12
CA THR A 8 -1.16 -6.38 10.56
C THR A 8 -1.55 -7.74 11.09
N CYS A 9 -0.57 -8.61 11.31
CA CYS A 9 -0.78 -9.90 11.93
C CYS A 9 -0.58 -9.77 13.44
N VAL A 10 -1.67 -9.79 14.22
CA VAL A 10 -1.54 -10.02 15.68
C VAL A 10 -1.38 -11.53 15.87
N GLY A 11 -0.16 -11.96 16.17
CA GLY A 11 0.19 -13.38 16.26
C GLY A 11 -0.55 -14.12 17.37
N THR A 12 -1.19 -15.23 17.01
CA THR A 12 -1.37 -16.39 17.90
C THR A 12 -1.05 -17.67 17.12
N GLU A 13 -0.46 -18.64 17.81
CA GLU A 13 0.16 -19.87 17.32
C GLU A 13 -0.56 -20.60 16.17
N ALA A 14 0.27 -21.16 15.28
CA ALA A 14 -0.11 -21.86 14.07
C ALA A 14 -0.88 -23.16 14.34
N ARG A 15 -1.95 -23.39 13.57
CA ARG A 15 -2.57 -24.71 13.36
C ARG A 15 -2.33 -25.17 11.91
N PRO A 16 -2.25 -26.48 11.65
CA PRO A 16 -1.86 -27.00 10.35
C PRO A 16 -2.88 -26.65 9.26
N ALA A 17 -2.35 -26.37 8.06
CA ALA A 17 -3.10 -25.94 6.90
C ALA A 17 -4.08 -27.03 6.42
N GLN A 18 -5.36 -26.66 6.30
CA GLN A 18 -6.39 -27.45 5.65
C GLN A 18 -6.56 -26.95 4.21
N GLN A 19 -6.40 -27.83 3.23
CA GLN A 19 -6.54 -27.52 1.82
C GLN A 19 -8.01 -27.24 1.49
N VAL A 20 -8.33 -25.98 1.16
CA VAL A 20 -9.69 -25.56 0.79
C VAL A 20 -9.86 -25.66 -0.72
N ARG A 21 -10.88 -26.41 -1.13
CA ARG A 21 -11.31 -26.56 -2.52
C ARG A 21 -11.98 -25.24 -2.95
N LEU A 22 -11.25 -24.40 -3.69
CA LEU A 22 -11.72 -23.10 -4.17
C LEU A 22 -12.94 -23.28 -5.10
N ARG A 23 -14.13 -22.96 -4.58
CA ARG A 23 -15.26 -22.59 -5.44
C ARG A 23 -15.07 -21.11 -5.76
N LEU A 24 -14.96 -20.77 -7.05
CA LEU A 24 -14.96 -19.40 -7.53
C LEU A 24 -16.26 -18.71 -7.09
N LEU A 25 -16.21 -18.00 -5.95
CA LEU A 25 -17.22 -17.04 -5.58
C LEU A 25 -17.01 -15.83 -6.50
N GLN A 26 -18.02 -15.49 -7.32
CA GLN A 26 -18.05 -14.18 -7.96
C GLN A 26 -18.16 -13.12 -6.86
N VAL A 27 -17.03 -12.55 -6.45
CA VAL A 27 -16.99 -11.46 -5.47
C VAL A 27 -16.92 -10.16 -6.27
N SER A 28 -17.99 -9.37 -6.24
CA SER A 28 -18.00 -8.05 -6.85
C SER A 28 -17.06 -7.11 -6.06
N PRO A 29 -16.36 -6.18 -6.74
CA PRO A 29 -15.57 -5.15 -6.06
C PRO A 29 -16.42 -4.35 -5.05
N PRO A 30 -15.83 -3.83 -3.97
CA PRO A 30 -16.53 -3.00 -3.00
C PRO A 30 -17.12 -1.77 -3.68
N ALA A 31 -18.31 -1.33 -3.24
CA ALA A 31 -18.91 -0.11 -3.77
C ALA A 31 -17.93 1.08 -3.59
N ASN A 32 -17.73 1.86 -4.66
CA ASN A 32 -16.90 3.06 -4.74
C ASN A 32 -15.37 2.87 -4.78
N THR A 33 -14.87 1.64 -5.02
CA THR A 33 -13.45 1.44 -5.37
C THR A 33 -13.16 1.88 -6.81
N SER A 34 -11.92 2.31 -7.07
CA SER A 34 -11.40 2.52 -8.42
C SER A 34 -10.90 1.24 -9.10
N LEU A 35 -10.80 0.12 -8.38
CA LEU A 35 -10.41 -1.16 -8.96
C LEU A 35 -11.48 -1.65 -9.95
N SER A 36 -11.05 -2.00 -11.15
CA SER A 36 -11.88 -2.76 -12.09
C SER A 36 -12.18 -4.16 -11.53
N ALA A 37 -13.22 -4.82 -12.07
CA ALA A 37 -13.56 -6.19 -11.67
C ALA A 37 -12.39 -7.15 -11.86
N SER A 38 -11.65 -7.03 -12.97
CA SER A 38 -10.47 -7.86 -13.25
C SER A 38 -9.30 -7.59 -12.29
N GLU A 39 -9.05 -6.33 -11.91
CA GLU A 39 -7.99 -5.98 -10.95
C GLU A 39 -8.33 -6.48 -9.55
N TYR A 40 -9.60 -6.38 -9.16
CA TYR A 40 -10.08 -6.91 -7.89
C TYR A 40 -9.98 -8.45 -7.85
N GLU A 41 -10.43 -9.15 -8.91
CA GLU A 41 -10.30 -10.61 -9.00
C GLU A 41 -8.85 -11.06 -8.98
N ALA A 42 -7.96 -10.36 -9.69
CA ALA A 42 -6.52 -10.61 -9.66
C ALA A 42 -5.94 -10.44 -8.24
N LEU A 43 -6.31 -9.37 -7.54
CA LEU A 43 -5.90 -9.12 -6.18
C LEU A 43 -6.36 -10.24 -5.23
N VAL A 44 -7.65 -10.60 -5.29
CA VAL A 44 -8.21 -11.69 -4.49
C VAL A 44 -7.49 -13.02 -4.77
N GLY A 45 -7.21 -13.31 -6.05
CA GLY A 45 -6.45 -14.48 -6.46
C GLY A 45 -5.03 -14.52 -5.89
N LEU A 46 -4.35 -13.37 -5.85
CA LEU A 46 -3.00 -13.25 -5.28
C LEU A 46 -2.96 -13.40 -3.76
N LEU A 47 -4.02 -13.00 -3.06
CA LEU A 47 -4.13 -13.11 -1.62
C LEU A 47 -4.47 -14.52 -1.15
N ASN A 48 -4.89 -15.42 -2.06
CA ASN A 48 -5.42 -16.75 -1.74
C ASN A 48 -6.52 -16.73 -0.68
N ASP A 49 -7.25 -15.62 -0.56
CA ASP A 49 -8.25 -15.39 0.48
C ASP A 49 -9.60 -15.08 -0.16
N THR A 50 -10.67 -15.63 0.41
CA THR A 50 -12.06 -15.43 -0.06
C THR A 50 -12.75 -14.25 0.60
N THR A 51 -12.03 -13.51 1.45
CA THR A 51 -12.64 -12.50 2.30
C THR A 51 -12.89 -11.20 1.52
N PRO A 52 -14.12 -10.65 1.55
CA PRO A 52 -14.42 -9.43 0.83
C PRO A 52 -13.62 -8.26 1.39
N LEU A 53 -13.00 -7.48 0.50
CA LEU A 53 -12.34 -6.24 0.90
C LEU A 53 -13.40 -5.16 1.19
N THR A 54 -13.05 -4.20 2.03
CA THR A 54 -13.88 -3.04 2.34
C THR A 54 -13.04 -1.79 2.17
N SER A 55 -13.50 -0.82 1.37
CA SER A 55 -12.82 0.46 1.26
C SER A 55 -12.96 1.27 2.55
N LEU A 56 -11.84 1.69 3.14
CA LEU A 56 -11.77 2.48 4.36
C LEU A 56 -11.48 3.95 4.10
N TYR A 57 -10.66 4.25 3.11
CA TYR A 57 -10.22 5.60 2.81
C TYR A 57 -10.03 5.78 1.32
N ARG A 58 -10.39 6.96 0.81
CA ARG A 58 -10.14 7.37 -0.56
C ARG A 58 -9.83 8.86 -0.58
N THR A 59 -8.73 9.23 -1.22
CA THR A 59 -8.44 10.62 -1.57
C THR A 59 -8.19 10.71 -3.06
N SER A 60 -8.78 11.70 -3.70
CA SER A 60 -8.66 11.93 -5.14
C SER A 60 -8.44 13.42 -5.42
N VAL A 61 -7.91 13.76 -6.60
CA VAL A 61 -7.87 15.14 -7.12
C VAL A 61 -9.24 15.82 -7.01
N HIS A 62 -10.32 15.07 -7.18
CA HIS A 62 -11.69 15.57 -7.23
C HIS A 62 -12.38 15.70 -5.86
N GLY A 63 -11.64 15.47 -4.77
CA GLY A 63 -12.14 15.61 -3.40
C GLY A 63 -12.00 14.32 -2.59
N THR A 64 -12.35 14.41 -1.31
CA THR A 64 -12.36 13.30 -0.36
C THR A 64 -13.80 13.00 0.05
N THR A 65 -14.26 11.76 -0.13
CA THR A 65 -15.53 11.29 0.42
C THR A 65 -15.25 10.66 1.79
N TYR A 66 -15.56 11.39 2.87
CA TYR A 66 -15.38 10.90 4.23
C TYR A 66 -16.66 10.23 4.73
N GLY A 67 -16.57 8.96 5.14
CA GLY A 67 -17.48 8.43 6.15
C GLY A 67 -16.90 8.76 7.51
N GLU A 68 -17.59 9.58 8.30
CA GLU A 68 -17.16 9.89 9.67
C GLU A 68 -17.03 8.59 10.48
N ARG A 69 -15.80 8.13 10.73
CA ARG A 69 -15.51 7.34 11.92
C ARG A 69 -15.06 8.31 13.01
N PRO A 70 -15.59 8.16 14.24
CA PRO A 70 -15.15 8.98 15.35
C PRO A 70 -13.66 8.74 15.53
N ALA A 71 -12.89 9.83 15.60
CA ALA A 71 -11.52 9.78 16.05
C ALA A 71 -11.49 8.93 17.33
N GLY A 72 -10.87 7.76 17.25
CA GLY A 72 -10.58 6.97 18.44
C GLY A 72 -9.85 7.92 19.38
N GLN A 73 -10.48 8.22 20.51
CA GLN A 73 -9.86 9.00 21.56
C GLN A 73 -8.59 8.26 21.95
N CYS A 74 -7.44 8.73 21.47
CA CYS A 74 -6.17 8.46 22.11
C CYS A 74 -6.32 9.02 23.54
N GLY A 75 -6.47 8.12 24.51
CA GLY A 75 -6.81 8.44 25.88
C GLY A 75 -5.86 9.49 26.43
N ARG A 76 -6.39 10.65 26.82
CA ARG A 76 -5.67 11.63 27.62
C ARG A 76 -5.36 11.00 28.98
N ARG A 77 -4.20 10.36 29.10
CA ARG A 77 -3.37 10.25 30.32
C ARG A 77 -2.20 9.32 30.04
N GLN A 78 -1.09 9.89 29.56
CA GLN A 78 0.21 9.63 30.15
C GLN A 78 1.21 10.66 29.62
N THR A 79 1.71 11.47 30.54
CA THR A 79 2.92 12.25 30.39
C THR A 79 4.09 11.28 30.29
N SER A 80 4.53 10.96 29.07
CA SER A 80 5.85 10.37 28.86
C SER A 80 6.62 11.28 27.89
N PRO A 81 7.84 11.73 28.25
CA PRO A 81 8.70 12.46 27.34
C PRO A 81 9.40 11.48 26.40
N VAL A 82 9.62 11.90 25.15
CA VAL A 82 10.17 11.16 24.00
C VAL A 82 9.07 10.47 23.17
N CYS A 83 8.64 11.14 22.08
CA CYS A 83 8.03 10.46 20.93
C CYS A 83 9.12 9.61 20.27
N GLY A 84 9.40 8.44 20.87
CA GLY A 84 10.20 7.39 20.27
C GLY A 84 9.44 6.80 19.08
N GLN A 85 10.18 6.44 18.05
CA GLN A 85 9.65 5.92 16.80
C GLN A 85 9.01 4.54 17.06
N GLU A 86 7.69 4.50 17.20
CA GLU A 86 6.93 3.24 17.23
C GLU A 86 6.62 2.84 15.79
N GLY A 87 7.62 2.28 15.10
CA GLY A 87 7.35 1.47 13.91
C GLY A 87 6.56 0.25 14.36
N GLN A 88 5.43 -0.04 13.71
CA GLN A 88 4.72 -1.28 13.92
C GLN A 88 5.26 -2.29 12.92
N ASP A 89 5.84 -3.38 13.42
CA ASP A 89 6.16 -4.55 12.61
C ASP A 89 4.86 -5.03 11.96
N SER A 90 4.86 -5.13 10.65
CA SER A 90 3.66 -5.47 9.86
C SER A 90 4.11 -6.15 8.59
N ASP A 91 3.48 -7.25 8.23
CA ASP A 91 3.82 -7.91 6.97
C ASP A 91 3.40 -6.99 5.80
N VAL A 92 4.37 -6.48 5.05
CA VAL A 92 4.11 -5.60 3.90
C VAL A 92 4.47 -6.33 2.61
N TRP A 93 3.58 -6.25 1.61
CA TRP A 93 3.82 -6.74 0.26
C TRP A 93 3.44 -5.69 -0.76
N TYR A 94 4.18 -5.62 -1.87
CA TYR A 94 3.78 -4.82 -3.01
C TYR A 94 3.21 -5.69 -4.11
N PHE A 95 2.26 -5.12 -4.84
CA PHE A 95 1.61 -5.75 -5.98
C PHE A 95 1.60 -4.77 -7.15
N SER A 96 1.97 -5.28 -8.31
CA SER A 96 1.75 -4.61 -9.59
C SER A 96 0.59 -5.30 -10.28
N LEU A 97 -0.54 -4.58 -10.41
CA LEU A 97 -1.74 -5.14 -11.04
C LEU A 97 -1.80 -4.85 -12.55
N ALA A 98 -1.06 -3.85 -13.03
CA ALA A 98 -1.01 -3.50 -14.45
C ALA A 98 0.23 -2.67 -14.82
N GLY A 99 0.65 -2.77 -16.09
CA GLY A 99 1.61 -1.89 -16.75
C GLY A 99 3.04 -2.42 -16.80
N HIS A 100 3.61 -2.81 -15.66
CA HIS A 100 5.03 -3.19 -15.56
C HIS A 100 5.30 -4.69 -15.71
N PHE A 101 4.24 -5.50 -15.61
CA PHE A 101 4.29 -6.95 -15.79
C PHE A 101 3.13 -7.35 -16.68
N THR A 102 3.29 -8.46 -17.40
CA THR A 102 2.25 -9.05 -18.24
C THR A 102 1.12 -9.66 -17.42
N LEU A 103 1.40 -10.03 -16.16
CA LEU A 103 0.45 -10.59 -15.20
C LEU A 103 0.53 -9.83 -13.87
N PRO A 104 -0.58 -9.79 -13.11
CA PRO A 104 -0.56 -9.34 -11.72
C PRO A 104 0.53 -10.06 -10.93
N THR A 105 1.43 -9.28 -10.33
CA THR A 105 2.67 -9.81 -9.74
C THR A 105 2.81 -9.32 -8.30
N LYS A 106 3.07 -10.25 -7.38
CA LYS A 106 3.45 -9.98 -5.98
C LYS A 106 4.96 -9.79 -5.91
N MET A 107 5.40 -8.75 -5.20
CA MET A 107 6.79 -8.45 -4.92
C MET A 107 7.05 -8.68 -3.43
N GLU A 108 8.06 -9.48 -3.14
CA GLU A 108 8.46 -9.78 -1.76
C GLU A 108 9.47 -8.75 -1.29
N ILE A 109 9.17 -8.15 -0.14
CA ILE A 109 10.04 -7.19 0.55
C ILE A 109 10.74 -7.97 1.67
N ASP A 110 12.00 -7.65 1.95
CA ASP A 110 12.72 -8.26 3.07
C ASP A 110 12.01 -7.97 4.40
N GLY A 111 12.05 -8.91 5.34
CA GLY A 111 11.38 -8.80 6.63
C GLY A 111 11.83 -7.56 7.42
N ASP A 112 13.10 -7.17 7.29
CA ASP A 112 13.63 -5.96 7.94
C ASP A 112 13.04 -4.66 7.39
N ASP A 113 12.50 -4.70 6.16
CA ASP A 113 11.84 -3.58 5.50
C ASP A 113 10.31 -3.67 5.63
N GLN A 114 9.74 -4.75 6.20
CA GLN A 114 8.30 -4.92 6.39
C GLN A 114 7.80 -4.20 7.65
N TRP A 115 7.56 -2.89 7.51
CA TRP A 115 7.00 -2.07 8.57
C TRP A 115 6.12 -0.95 8.03
N VAL A 116 5.26 -0.42 8.91
CA VAL A 116 4.52 0.82 8.65
C VAL A 116 4.78 1.83 9.74
N MET A 117 5.06 3.05 9.32
CA MET A 117 5.28 4.18 10.21
C MET A 117 4.35 5.33 9.81
N VAL A 118 3.48 5.72 10.74
CA VAL A 118 2.72 6.96 10.62
C VAL A 118 3.52 8.06 11.28
N THR A 119 4.13 8.90 10.46
CA THR A 119 5.06 9.91 10.92
C THR A 119 4.31 11.19 11.29
N GLY A 120 4.46 11.60 12.55
CA GLY A 120 4.05 12.94 12.97
C GLY A 120 4.91 14.03 12.33
N ARG A 121 4.63 15.31 12.64
CA ARG A 121 5.36 16.48 12.09
C ARG A 121 6.88 16.51 12.34
N LYS A 122 7.43 15.58 13.12
CA LYS A 122 8.83 15.57 13.57
C LYS A 122 9.74 14.58 12.84
N TYR A 123 9.23 13.82 11.88
CA TYR A 123 10.06 12.82 11.20
C TYR A 123 10.99 13.45 10.15
N GLN A 124 12.25 13.02 10.15
CA GLN A 124 13.33 13.63 9.38
C GLN A 124 13.24 13.42 7.86
N ARG A 125 12.41 12.49 7.38
CA ARG A 125 12.28 12.22 5.93
C ARG A 125 11.13 12.93 5.23
N GLY A 126 10.47 13.88 5.89
CA GLY A 126 9.45 14.70 5.24
C GLY A 126 8.27 13.90 4.68
N ALA A 127 7.95 12.73 5.22
CA ALA A 127 6.77 11.96 4.85
C ALA A 127 5.73 12.02 5.98
N ARG A 128 4.47 11.70 5.68
CA ARG A 128 3.38 11.51 6.66
C ARG A 128 3.09 10.04 6.96
N VAL A 129 3.33 9.18 5.98
CA VAL A 129 3.26 7.74 6.12
C VAL A 129 4.43 7.15 5.35
N ALA A 130 5.13 6.21 5.95
CA ALA A 130 6.14 5.40 5.30
C ALA A 130 5.74 3.92 5.45
N ILE A 131 5.82 3.19 4.34
CA ILE A 131 5.41 1.80 4.23
C ILE A 131 6.55 1.05 3.57
N GLY A 132 6.92 -0.06 4.18
CA GLY A 132 7.81 -1.03 3.56
C GLY A 132 9.22 -0.49 3.26
N GLY A 133 9.71 0.56 3.94
CA GLY A 133 10.99 1.23 3.63
C GLY A 133 11.08 1.98 2.28
N PHE A 134 10.10 1.78 1.40
CA PHE A 134 10.20 2.03 -0.04
C PHE A 134 9.06 2.86 -0.61
N LEU A 135 7.97 3.05 0.14
CA LEU A 135 6.83 3.89 -0.25
C LEU A 135 6.57 4.94 0.82
N TYR A 136 6.63 6.21 0.43
CA TYR A 136 6.43 7.34 1.32
C TYR A 136 5.30 8.20 0.77
N LEU A 137 4.32 8.50 1.62
CA LEU A 137 3.17 9.33 1.30
C LEU A 137 3.27 10.69 1.99
N GLY A 138 2.87 11.73 1.28
CA GLY A 138 3.01 13.11 1.69
C GLY A 138 4.46 13.56 1.80
N SER A 139 5.31 13.18 0.83
CA SER A 139 6.69 13.65 0.72
C SER A 139 6.92 14.33 -0.63
N ASP A 140 7.30 15.60 -0.60
CA ASP A 140 7.75 16.35 -1.79
C ASP A 140 9.28 16.31 -1.94
N ASN A 141 10.00 15.99 -0.85
CA ASN A 141 11.45 15.91 -0.77
C ASN A 141 11.83 15.13 0.50
N ILE A 142 12.75 14.17 0.39
CA ILE A 142 13.26 13.37 1.52
C ILE A 142 13.96 14.19 2.61
N HIS A 143 14.34 15.44 2.34
CA HIS A 143 14.96 16.35 3.32
C HIS A 143 14.05 17.52 3.72
N GLY A 144 12.84 17.58 3.15
CA GLY A 144 11.90 18.67 3.35
C GLY A 144 10.93 18.45 4.53
N PRO A 145 10.13 19.47 4.87
CA PRO A 145 8.94 19.23 5.69
C PRO A 145 7.96 18.32 4.94
N PRO A 146 7.08 17.60 5.67
CA PRO A 146 6.01 16.83 5.03
C PRO A 146 5.15 17.66 4.11
N ALA A 147 4.79 17.09 2.97
CA ALA A 147 3.89 17.71 2.01
C ALA A 147 2.55 18.04 2.70
N ALA A 148 1.87 19.07 2.21
CA ALA A 148 0.52 19.40 2.67
C ALA A 148 -0.49 18.30 2.32
N ASP A 149 -0.26 17.62 1.19
CA ASP A 149 -1.11 16.60 0.59
C ASP A 149 -0.44 15.21 0.70
N ILE A 150 -1.17 14.19 1.14
CA ILE A 150 -0.63 12.82 1.23
C ILE A 150 -0.40 12.18 -0.14
N ARG A 151 -0.93 12.78 -1.21
CA ARG A 151 -0.78 12.27 -2.58
C ARG A 151 0.58 12.53 -3.19
N SER A 152 1.39 13.40 -2.61
CA SER A 152 2.81 13.51 -2.98
C SER A 152 3.52 12.25 -2.50
N CYS A 153 3.91 11.41 -3.45
CA CYS A 153 4.50 10.10 -3.17
C CYS A 153 5.97 10.10 -3.56
N TYR A 154 6.74 9.36 -2.77
CA TYR A 154 8.11 9.00 -3.10
C TYR A 154 8.20 7.47 -3.04
N GLN A 155 8.60 6.84 -4.14
CA GLN A 155 8.65 5.39 -4.25
C GLN A 155 9.81 4.92 -5.11
N PHE A 156 10.50 3.91 -4.62
CA PHE A 156 11.50 3.15 -5.38
C PHE A 156 11.50 1.71 -4.85
N THR A 157 12.10 0.77 -5.56
CA THR A 157 12.27 -0.60 -5.07
C THR A 157 13.59 -1.13 -5.60
N TYR A 158 14.44 -1.67 -4.74
CA TYR A 158 15.73 -2.20 -5.17
C TYR A 158 15.55 -3.29 -6.23
N SER A 159 16.46 -3.31 -7.20
CA SER A 159 16.45 -4.26 -8.31
C SER A 159 16.38 -5.72 -7.86
N GLY A 160 16.98 -6.07 -6.71
CA GLY A 160 16.92 -7.40 -6.12
C GLY A 160 15.55 -7.85 -5.60
N TYR A 161 14.63 -6.92 -5.31
CA TYR A 161 13.26 -7.23 -4.87
C TYR A 161 12.24 -7.26 -6.02
N VAL A 162 12.69 -6.92 -7.23
CA VAL A 162 11.83 -6.83 -8.41
C VAL A 162 11.91 -8.16 -9.17
N PRO A 163 10.80 -8.89 -9.32
CA PRO A 163 10.77 -10.13 -10.07
C PRO A 163 11.23 -9.96 -11.52
N GLU A 164 11.70 -11.07 -12.11
CA GLU A 164 12.02 -11.12 -13.53
C GLU A 164 10.81 -10.71 -14.40
N GLY A 165 11.07 -10.06 -15.53
CA GLY A 165 10.04 -9.61 -16.45
C GLY A 165 9.47 -8.23 -16.16
N TYR A 166 10.02 -7.50 -15.19
CA TYR A 166 9.70 -6.08 -14.99
C TYR A 166 10.16 -5.25 -16.20
N THR A 167 9.20 -4.58 -16.86
CA THR A 167 9.43 -3.74 -18.05
C THR A 167 9.27 -2.24 -17.77
N GLY A 168 9.06 -1.85 -16.52
CA GLY A 168 8.87 -0.45 -16.13
C GLY A 168 10.17 0.35 -16.05
N VAL A 169 10.03 1.62 -15.66
CA VAL A 169 11.16 2.55 -15.51
C VAL A 169 12.09 2.08 -14.39
N ARG A 170 13.39 2.25 -14.60
CA ARG A 170 14.44 2.10 -13.60
C ARG A 170 15.22 3.40 -13.48
N ASP A 171 15.77 3.68 -12.32
CA ASP A 171 16.69 4.80 -12.16
C ASP A 171 18.07 4.50 -12.78
N ASP A 172 18.81 5.58 -13.05
CA ASP A 172 20.16 5.53 -13.61
C ASP A 172 21.24 5.70 -12.52
N ASP A 173 20.87 5.54 -11.24
CA ASP A 173 21.75 5.82 -10.08
C ASP A 173 22.87 4.77 -9.89
N GLY A 174 22.91 3.76 -10.76
CA GLY A 174 23.85 2.64 -10.73
C GLY A 174 23.34 1.41 -9.98
N TYR A 175 22.30 1.53 -9.14
CA TYR A 175 21.64 0.42 -8.46
C TYR A 175 20.44 -0.12 -9.27
N GLY A 176 19.88 0.71 -10.17
CA GLY A 176 18.84 0.30 -11.11
C GLY A 176 17.53 -0.03 -10.42
N SER A 177 17.21 0.71 -9.36
CA SER A 177 15.96 0.60 -8.61
C SER A 177 14.78 0.77 -9.55
N ALA A 178 13.78 -0.10 -9.40
CA ALA A 178 12.53 0.01 -10.13
C ALA A 178 11.69 1.16 -9.58
N LEU A 179 11.21 2.00 -10.49
CA LEU A 179 10.29 3.08 -10.21
C LEU A 179 8.89 2.63 -10.62
N LEU A 180 8.18 1.98 -9.69
CA LEU A 180 6.83 1.49 -9.95
C LEU A 180 5.86 2.64 -10.21
N GLY A 181 6.18 3.85 -9.74
CA GLY A 181 5.47 5.09 -10.06
C GLY A 181 5.75 5.67 -11.44
N GLY A 182 6.67 5.07 -12.21
CA GLY A 182 7.27 5.66 -13.40
C GLY A 182 8.35 6.71 -13.08
N SER A 183 8.32 7.30 -11.88
CA SER A 183 9.34 8.21 -11.35
C SER A 183 9.49 8.02 -9.84
N GLU A 184 10.63 8.47 -9.31
CA GLU A 184 10.95 8.38 -7.89
C GLU A 184 10.01 9.26 -7.05
N TYR A 185 9.74 10.47 -7.52
CA TYR A 185 8.74 11.39 -6.98
C TYR A 185 7.57 11.48 -7.96
N PHE A 186 6.35 11.29 -7.48
CA PHE A 186 5.14 11.48 -8.29
C PHE A 186 4.00 11.96 -7.42
N LYS A 187 2.96 12.49 -8.06
CA LYS A 187 1.72 12.85 -7.38
C LYS A 187 0.64 11.86 -7.79
N ALA A 188 0.12 11.13 -6.81
CA ALA A 188 -0.98 10.22 -7.06
C ALA A 188 -2.26 11.00 -7.38
N ASP A 189 -2.97 10.58 -8.43
CA ASP A 189 -4.31 11.11 -8.67
C ASP A 189 -5.25 10.64 -7.57
N GLU A 190 -5.08 9.38 -7.15
CA GLU A 190 -5.92 8.75 -6.16
C GLU A 190 -5.14 7.77 -5.26
N ILE A 191 -5.48 7.78 -3.97
CA ILE A 191 -5.04 6.80 -3.00
C ILE A 191 -6.27 6.20 -2.33
N GLU A 192 -6.40 4.88 -2.39
CA GLU A 192 -7.41 4.12 -1.65
C GLU A 192 -6.76 3.27 -0.56
N VAL A 193 -7.37 3.18 0.61
CA VAL A 193 -7.04 2.18 1.63
C VAL A 193 -8.22 1.22 1.69
N LEU A 194 -7.99 -0.06 1.40
CA LEU A 194 -8.96 -1.13 1.60
C LEU A 194 -8.60 -1.90 2.88
N SER A 195 -9.51 -2.69 3.40
CA SER A 195 -9.26 -3.60 4.52
C SER A 195 -10.01 -4.90 4.35
N SER A 196 -9.43 -5.98 4.82
CA SER A 196 -10.10 -7.27 4.96
C SER A 196 -10.19 -7.59 6.44
N MET A 197 -11.41 -7.79 6.93
CA MET A 197 -11.64 -8.36 8.26
C MET A 197 -11.84 -9.85 8.11
N LEU A 198 -10.83 -10.65 8.48
CA LEU A 198 -11.02 -12.09 8.55
C LEU A 198 -12.05 -12.43 9.65
N PRO A 199 -13.10 -13.23 9.34
CA PRO A 199 -14.12 -13.62 10.32
C PRO A 199 -13.65 -14.72 11.29
N SER A 200 -12.37 -15.08 11.33
CA SER A 200 -11.87 -16.17 12.18
C SER A 200 -11.52 -15.69 13.59
N SER A 201 -11.56 -16.62 14.56
CA SER A 201 -11.39 -16.34 16.00
C SER A 201 -10.02 -15.77 16.40
N ALA A 202 -9.11 -15.53 15.45
CA ALA A 202 -7.87 -14.79 15.62
C ALA A 202 -7.97 -13.51 14.78
N ARG A 203 -8.00 -12.35 15.44
CA ARG A 203 -8.14 -11.03 14.79
C ARG A 203 -6.91 -10.70 13.95
N ARG A 204 -6.84 -11.19 12.72
CA ARG A 204 -5.94 -10.67 11.69
C ARG A 204 -6.71 -9.65 10.87
N THR A 205 -6.18 -8.43 10.84
CA THR A 205 -6.73 -7.36 10.02
C THR A 205 -5.69 -7.05 8.95
N TYR A 206 -6.08 -7.22 7.70
CA TYR A 206 -5.24 -6.80 6.57
C TYR A 206 -5.71 -5.43 6.10
N VAL A 207 -4.77 -4.52 5.91
CA VAL A 207 -5.00 -3.19 5.35
C VAL A 207 -4.32 -3.17 3.97
N PHE A 208 -5.00 -2.69 2.96
CA PHE A 208 -4.51 -2.63 1.59
C PHE A 208 -4.43 -1.15 1.24
N LEU A 209 -3.40 -0.72 0.53
CA LEU A 209 -3.22 0.65 0.05
C LEU A 209 -3.08 0.63 -1.47
N SER A 210 -4.15 0.93 -2.19
CA SER A 210 -4.10 1.15 -3.64
C SER A 210 -3.63 2.56 -3.94
N VAL A 211 -2.55 2.69 -4.71
CA VAL A 211 -2.10 3.98 -5.24
C VAL A 211 -2.33 3.97 -6.76
N CYS A 212 -3.38 4.67 -7.15
CA CYS A 212 -3.78 4.76 -8.54
C CYS A 212 -3.09 5.95 -9.20
N LEU A 213 -2.20 5.64 -10.15
CA LEU A 213 -1.65 6.60 -11.08
C LEU A 213 -2.43 6.49 -12.37
N TRP A 214 -3.28 7.48 -12.63
CA TRP A 214 -3.73 7.72 -13.98
C TRP A 214 -2.60 8.49 -14.64
N LEU A 215 -1.79 7.81 -15.45
CA LEU A 215 -0.89 8.48 -16.39
C LEU A 215 -1.75 9.23 -17.40
N SER A 216 -2.28 10.39 -17.00
CA SER A 216 -3.12 11.26 -17.81
C SER A 216 -2.34 11.95 -18.94
N SER A 217 -1.05 11.60 -19.11
CA SER A 217 -0.15 12.28 -20.04
C SER A 217 0.67 11.40 -20.99
N PHE A 218 0.46 10.07 -21.07
CA PHE A 218 1.03 9.28 -22.19
C PHE A 218 0.10 9.23 -23.42
N LEU A 219 -0.56 10.35 -23.70
CA LEU A 219 -0.93 10.76 -25.05
C LEU A 219 0.12 11.76 -25.57
N PHE A 220 1.34 11.29 -25.76
CA PHE A 220 2.23 11.87 -26.77
C PHE A 220 2.89 10.70 -27.50
N LEU A 221 2.63 10.65 -28.81
CA LEU A 221 3.08 9.69 -29.81
C LEU A 221 4.41 8.97 -29.47
N MET A 222 4.37 7.64 -29.49
CA MET A 222 5.20 6.83 -30.38
C MET A 222 4.38 5.64 -30.89
#